data_AF-A0A6F9ZHU5-F1
#
_entry.id   AF-A0A6F9ZHU5-F1
#
_cell.length_a   1.000
_cell.length_b   1.000
_cell.length_c   1.000
_cell.angle_alpha   90.00
_cell.angle_beta   90.00
_cell.angle_gamma   90.00
#
_symmetry.space_group_name_H-M   'P 1'
#
loop_
_entity.id
_entity.type
_entity.pdbx_description
1 polymer ?
#
loop_
_entity_poly.entity_id
_entity_poly.type
_entity_poly.pdbx_seq_one_letter_code
_entity_poly.pdbx_strand_id
1 'polypeptide(L)'
;MKYLILSDIHGSRPALESVLRFYDEGRYDMLLLLGDVLNYGPRNGLPEGLDAPGVVELLAPRAADIVAVRGNCDSEVDQMLLPFPMMADYVLLCDSCRRIFLTHGHIYNEQNLPPAPAVDVFLYGHTHLWTLRPAGNGRPAVCNCGSPTFPKGGNVPTFATLDDGRLRVRRFPDGQILAEESVFLSCPLF
;
A
#
# COMPACT_ATOMS: atom_id res chain seq x y z
N MET A 1 3.26 4.53 15.01
CA MET A 1 1.96 4.95 14.43
C MET A 1 1.17 3.73 13.93
N LYS A 2 -0.09 3.90 13.52
CA LYS A 2 -0.95 2.90 12.85
C LYS A 2 -1.06 3.24 11.37
N TYR A 3 -0.66 2.32 10.51
CA TYR A 3 -0.67 2.50 9.06
C TYR A 3 -1.71 1.59 8.40
N LEU A 4 -2.49 2.16 7.48
CA LEU A 4 -3.20 1.38 6.48
C LEU A 4 -2.42 1.43 5.18
N ILE A 5 -2.25 0.29 4.52
CA ILE A 5 -1.44 0.15 3.31
C ILE A 5 -2.33 -0.36 2.19
N LEU A 6 -2.34 0.36 1.07
CA LEU A 6 -3.21 0.10 -0.07
C LEU A 6 -2.46 0.30 -1.38
N SER A 7 -2.76 -0.51 -2.39
CA SER A 7 -2.17 -0.43 -3.73
C SER A 7 -3.20 -0.82 -4.78
N ASP A 8 -2.93 -0.48 -6.04
CA ASP A 8 -3.63 -1.03 -7.21
C ASP A 8 -5.16 -0.80 -7.10
N ILE A 9 -5.54 0.42 -6.74
CA ILE A 9 -6.95 0.88 -6.62
C ILE A 9 -7.57 0.99 -8.02
N HIS A 10 -6.78 1.44 -9.00
CA HIS A 10 -7.17 1.51 -10.41
C HIS A 10 -8.45 2.32 -10.66
N GLY A 11 -8.66 3.38 -9.88
CA GLY A 11 -9.82 4.25 -10.03
C GLY A 11 -11.14 3.65 -9.55
N SER A 12 -11.14 2.48 -8.89
CA SER A 12 -12.36 1.91 -8.31
C SER A 12 -12.77 2.67 -7.05
N ARG A 13 -13.78 3.54 -7.20
CA ARG A 13 -14.39 4.26 -6.08
C ARG A 13 -14.98 3.34 -5.00
N PRO A 14 -15.77 2.28 -5.30
CA PRO A 14 -16.34 1.43 -4.25
C PRO A 14 -15.28 0.64 -3.47
N ALA A 15 -14.19 0.25 -4.13
CA ALA A 15 -13.06 -0.38 -3.47
C ALA A 15 -12.40 0.59 -2.47
N LEU A 16 -12.10 1.82 -2.91
CA LEU A 16 -11.50 2.81 -2.04
C LEU A 16 -12.42 3.19 -0.87
N GLU A 17 -13.69 3.49 -1.13
CA GLU A 17 -14.64 3.90 -0.09
C GLU A 17 -14.72 2.87 1.05
N SER A 18 -14.77 1.58 0.71
CA SER A 18 -14.84 0.53 1.72
C SER A 18 -13.55 0.40 2.53
N VAL A 19 -12.38 0.56 1.91
CA VAL A 19 -11.10 0.59 2.64
C VAL A 19 -10.98 1.84 3.51
N LEU A 20 -11.47 2.99 3.04
CA LEU A 20 -11.46 4.23 3.84
C LEU A 20 -12.41 4.17 5.03
N ARG A 21 -13.54 3.45 4.96
CA ARG A 21 -14.34 3.15 6.16
C ARG A 21 -13.51 2.43 7.21
N PHE A 22 -12.73 1.42 6.78
CA PHE A 22 -11.83 0.69 7.68
C PHE A 22 -10.70 1.59 8.23
N TYR A 23 -10.17 2.51 7.41
CA TYR A 23 -9.21 3.53 7.81
C TYR A 23 -9.76 4.42 8.94
N ASP A 24 -10.94 4.98 8.74
CA ASP A 24 -11.56 5.94 9.65
C ASP A 24 -12.02 5.26 10.96
N GLU A 25 -12.72 4.13 10.86
CA GLU A 25 -13.21 3.36 12.02
C GLU A 25 -12.04 2.82 12.85
N GLY A 26 -10.99 2.35 12.18
CA GLY A 26 -9.77 1.85 12.82
C GLY A 26 -8.88 2.95 13.40
N ARG A 27 -9.20 4.24 13.16
CA ARG A 27 -8.41 5.41 13.53
C ARG A 27 -6.94 5.24 13.16
N TYR A 28 -6.70 4.95 11.90
CA TYR A 28 -5.34 4.88 11.36
C TYR A 28 -4.74 6.28 11.27
N ASP A 29 -3.44 6.37 11.55
CA ASP A 29 -2.73 7.65 11.59
C ASP A 29 -2.26 8.08 10.20
N MET A 30 -1.92 7.13 9.32
CA MET A 30 -1.44 7.41 7.97
C MET A 30 -1.90 6.36 6.96
N LEU A 31 -2.19 6.81 5.74
CA LEU A 31 -2.53 5.97 4.59
C LEU A 31 -1.33 5.88 3.64
N LEU A 32 -0.77 4.68 3.50
CA LEU A 32 0.36 4.40 2.62
C LEU A 32 -0.17 3.87 1.28
N LEU A 33 -0.08 4.68 0.22
CA LEU A 33 -0.52 4.34 -1.12
C LEU A 33 0.66 3.86 -1.98
N LEU A 34 0.63 2.60 -2.40
CA LEU A 34 1.72 1.98 -3.14
C LEU A 34 1.58 2.08 -4.66
N GLY A 35 0.84 3.07 -5.17
CA GLY A 35 0.72 3.36 -6.61
C GLY A 35 -0.49 2.71 -7.29
N ASP A 36 -0.66 3.07 -8.57
CA ASP A 36 -1.78 2.70 -9.44
C ASP A 36 -3.13 3.12 -8.84
N VAL A 37 -3.27 4.44 -8.64
CA VAL A 37 -4.35 5.03 -7.85
C VAL A 37 -5.59 5.30 -8.71
N LEU A 38 -5.45 6.05 -9.81
CA LEU A 38 -6.57 6.55 -10.62
C LEU A 38 -6.75 5.78 -11.92
N ASN A 39 -5.66 5.55 -12.65
CA ASN A 39 -5.69 4.92 -13.95
C ASN A 39 -5.90 3.40 -13.82
N TYR A 40 -6.87 2.86 -14.56
CA TYR A 40 -7.19 1.44 -14.52
C TYR A 40 -6.12 0.54 -15.18
N GLY A 41 -5.27 1.13 -16.02
CA GLY A 41 -4.21 0.42 -16.72
C GLY A 41 -4.70 -0.32 -17.97
N PRO A 42 -4.05 -0.15 -19.14
CA PRO A 42 -4.57 -0.64 -20.43
C PRO A 42 -4.57 -2.17 -20.57
N ARG A 43 -3.92 -2.89 -19.66
CA ARG A 43 -3.86 -4.36 -19.64
C ARG A 43 -4.96 -4.99 -18.79
N ASN A 44 -5.70 -4.19 -18.03
CA ASN A 44 -6.79 -4.65 -17.17
C ASN A 44 -8.14 -4.43 -17.86
N GLY A 45 -9.18 -5.11 -17.36
CA GLY A 45 -10.56 -4.77 -17.70
C GLY A 45 -10.98 -3.45 -17.05
N LEU A 46 -12.19 -2.98 -17.35
CA LEU A 46 -12.75 -1.84 -16.62
C LEU A 46 -13.10 -2.28 -15.18
N PRO A 47 -12.63 -1.53 -14.16
CA PRO A 47 -12.97 -1.85 -12.77
C PRO A 47 -14.42 -1.47 -12.48
N GLU A 48 -15.01 -2.18 -11.53
CA GLU A 48 -16.32 -1.80 -11.00
C GLU A 48 -16.23 -0.40 -10.36
N GLY A 49 -17.17 0.47 -10.73
CA GLY A 49 -17.24 1.83 -10.21
C GLY A 49 -16.00 2.68 -10.54
N LEU A 50 -15.44 2.54 -11.75
CA LEU A 50 -14.39 3.41 -12.26
C LEU A 50 -14.83 4.87 -12.20
N ASP A 51 -14.23 5.65 -11.29
CA ASP A 51 -14.54 7.05 -11.07
C ASP A 51 -13.31 7.76 -10.47
N ALA A 52 -12.38 8.17 -11.34
CA ALA A 52 -11.16 8.86 -10.92
C ALA A 52 -11.45 10.18 -10.18
N PRO A 53 -12.35 11.07 -10.63
CA PRO A 53 -12.75 12.24 -9.85
C PRO A 53 -13.27 11.89 -8.46
N GLY A 54 -14.14 10.88 -8.33
CA GLY A 54 -14.63 10.42 -7.04
C GLY A 54 -13.55 9.84 -6.13
N VAL A 55 -12.55 9.15 -6.69
CA VAL A 55 -11.38 8.72 -5.92
C VAL A 55 -10.59 9.91 -5.39
N VAL A 56 -10.40 10.96 -6.20
CA VAL A 56 -9.74 12.21 -5.75
C VAL A 56 -10.54 12.88 -4.63
N GLU A 57 -11.86 12.99 -4.77
CA GLU A 57 -12.76 13.53 -3.73
C GLU A 57 -12.65 12.79 -2.40
N LEU A 58 -12.49 11.46 -2.44
CA LEU A 58 -12.35 10.63 -1.25
C LEU A 58 -10.97 10.76 -0.58
N LEU A 59 -9.90 10.92 -1.37
CA LEU A 59 -8.53 11.02 -0.85
C LEU A 59 -8.16 12.43 -0.39
N ALA A 60 -8.68 13.47 -1.05
CA ALA A 60 -8.31 14.87 -0.78
C ALA A 60 -8.46 15.30 0.70
N PRO A 61 -9.53 14.92 1.44
CA PRO A 61 -9.66 15.26 2.86
C PRO A 61 -8.58 14.64 3.76
N ARG A 62 -7.89 13.60 3.29
CA ARG A 62 -6.86 12.84 4.03
C ARG A 62 -5.44 13.15 3.53
N ALA A 63 -5.29 14.15 2.64
CA ALA A 63 -4.02 14.45 1.97
C ALA A 63 -2.84 14.69 2.92
N ALA A 64 -3.09 15.28 4.09
CA ALA A 64 -2.05 15.55 5.10
C ALA A 64 -1.45 14.26 5.70
N ASP A 65 -2.19 13.16 5.67
CA ASP A 65 -1.84 11.89 6.30
C ASP A 65 -1.50 10.80 5.28
N ILE A 66 -1.41 11.15 3.99
CA ILE A 66 -1.08 10.23 2.90
C ILE A 66 0.42 10.28 2.58
N VAL A 67 1.02 9.10 2.47
CA VAL A 67 2.32 8.90 1.83
C VAL A 67 2.11 8.01 0.63
N ALA A 68 2.50 8.48 -0.55
CA ALA A 68 2.27 7.76 -1.81
C ALA A 68 3.57 7.56 -2.60
N VAL A 69 3.61 6.49 -3.38
CA VAL A 69 4.66 6.21 -4.37
C VAL A 69 4.03 5.93 -5.74
N ARG A 70 4.81 6.14 -6.80
CA ARG A 70 4.33 6.10 -8.17
C ARG A 70 4.15 4.67 -8.63
N GLY A 71 2.96 4.36 -9.13
CA GLY A 71 2.67 3.15 -9.88
C GLY A 71 3.06 3.24 -11.36
N ASN A 72 3.02 2.12 -12.07
CA ASN A 72 3.35 2.13 -13.50
C ASN A 72 2.19 2.63 -14.39
N CYS A 73 0.98 2.72 -13.85
CA CYS A 73 -0.18 3.31 -14.54
C CYS A 73 -0.37 4.79 -14.20
N ASP A 74 0.30 5.29 -13.15
CA ASP A 74 0.22 6.67 -12.72
C ASP A 74 1.02 7.62 -13.63
N SER A 75 0.48 8.83 -13.81
CA SER A 75 0.99 9.83 -14.75
C SER A 75 1.00 11.24 -14.14
N GLU A 76 1.61 12.19 -14.85
CA GLU A 76 1.60 13.60 -14.46
C GLU A 76 0.18 14.18 -14.35
N VAL A 77 -0.75 13.69 -15.18
CA VAL A 77 -2.16 14.09 -15.12
C VAL A 77 -2.80 13.66 -13.80
N ASP A 78 -2.48 12.46 -13.31
CA ASP A 78 -2.98 11.97 -12.02
C ASP A 78 -2.45 12.82 -10.86
N GLN A 79 -1.16 13.17 -10.91
CA GLN A 79 -0.53 14.07 -9.93
C GLN A 79 -1.16 15.48 -9.96
N MET A 80 -1.60 15.99 -11.11
CA MET A 80 -2.29 17.27 -11.20
C MET A 80 -3.65 17.28 -10.48
N LEU A 81 -4.28 16.11 -10.32
CA LEU A 81 -5.56 15.97 -9.63
C LEU A 81 -5.40 15.71 -8.13
N LEU A 82 -4.40 14.92 -7.73
CA LEU A 82 -4.17 14.52 -6.34
C LEU A 82 -3.46 15.64 -5.54
N PRO A 83 -4.01 16.09 -4.40
CA PRO A 83 -3.45 17.19 -3.61
C PRO A 83 -2.28 16.76 -2.70
N PHE A 84 -1.58 15.69 -3.04
CA PHE A 84 -0.42 15.16 -2.30
C PHE A 84 0.61 14.58 -3.28
N PRO A 85 1.91 14.57 -2.91
CA PRO A 85 2.95 14.04 -3.79
C PRO A 85 2.86 12.51 -3.91
N MET A 86 2.96 12.01 -5.14
CA MET A 86 2.91 10.56 -5.42
C MET A 86 3.89 10.11 -6.51
N MET A 87 4.61 11.01 -7.18
CA MET A 87 5.46 10.67 -8.32
C MET A 87 6.84 10.05 -7.98
N ALA A 88 7.15 9.83 -6.69
CA ALA A 88 8.40 9.22 -6.27
C ALA A 88 8.44 7.70 -6.52
N ASP A 89 9.55 7.18 -7.03
CA ASP A 89 9.75 5.74 -7.29
C ASP A 89 9.73 4.88 -6.01
N TYR A 90 10.12 5.49 -4.89
CA TYR A 90 10.09 4.90 -3.56
C TYR A 90 10.03 5.98 -2.47
N VAL A 91 9.64 5.58 -1.27
CA VAL A 91 9.76 6.37 -0.04
C VAL A 91 10.40 5.52 1.04
N LEU A 92 11.35 6.10 1.78
CA LEU A 92 11.86 5.50 3.03
C LEU A 92 11.18 6.20 4.21
N LEU A 93 10.18 5.54 4.78
CA LEU A 93 9.46 6.04 5.95
C LEU A 93 10.19 5.61 7.23
N CYS A 94 10.61 6.60 8.03
CA CYS A 94 11.27 6.39 9.31
C CYS A 94 10.30 6.68 10.46
N ASP A 95 9.87 5.65 11.19
CA ASP A 95 9.08 5.79 12.43
C ASP A 95 9.97 5.39 13.61
N SER A 96 10.45 6.40 14.34
CA SER A 96 11.37 6.22 15.47
C SER A 96 12.66 5.49 15.03
N CYS A 97 12.89 4.26 15.50
CA CYS A 97 14.03 3.43 15.13
C CYS A 97 13.76 2.51 13.91
N ARG A 98 12.58 2.61 13.29
CA ARG A 98 12.11 1.71 12.22
C ARG A 98 12.25 2.34 10.85
N ARG A 99 12.64 1.54 9.87
CA ARG A 99 12.74 1.92 8.46
C ARG A 99 11.83 1.04 7.62
N ILE A 100 10.85 1.67 6.98
CA ILE A 100 9.86 1.02 6.12
C ILE A 100 10.10 1.51 4.69
N PHE A 101 10.43 0.61 3.78
CA PHE A 101 10.62 0.91 2.36
C PHE A 101 9.32 0.72 1.60
N LEU A 102 8.82 1.78 0.97
CA LEU A 102 7.63 1.79 0.15
C LEU A 102 8.03 1.91 -1.31
N THR A 103 7.48 1.07 -2.18
CA THR A 103 7.62 1.17 -3.64
C THR A 103 6.42 0.52 -4.30
N HIS A 104 6.18 0.78 -5.58
CA HIS A 104 5.08 0.10 -6.27
C HIS A 104 5.38 -1.36 -6.58
N GLY A 105 6.60 -1.70 -7.01
CA GLY A 105 6.95 -3.08 -7.38
C GLY A 105 7.56 -3.24 -8.78
N HIS A 106 7.29 -2.28 -9.68
CA HIS A 106 7.78 -2.31 -11.06
C HIS A 106 9.28 -1.96 -11.19
N ILE A 107 9.84 -1.26 -10.18
CA ILE A 107 11.27 -0.91 -10.10
C ILE A 107 11.97 -1.81 -9.07
N TYR A 108 11.55 -1.73 -7.81
CA TYR A 108 12.07 -2.55 -6.71
C TYR A 108 11.04 -3.59 -6.29
N ASN A 109 11.46 -4.83 -6.07
CA ASN A 109 10.62 -5.96 -5.66
C ASN A 109 11.45 -7.06 -5.00
N GLU A 110 10.83 -8.20 -4.67
CA GLU A 110 11.52 -9.34 -4.02
C GLU A 110 12.73 -9.87 -4.81
N GLN A 111 12.76 -9.70 -6.14
CA GLN A 111 13.87 -10.09 -7.01
C GLN A 111 14.89 -8.97 -7.23
N ASN A 112 14.52 -7.73 -6.92
CA ASN A 112 15.35 -6.53 -7.09
C ASN A 112 15.17 -5.60 -5.87
N LEU A 113 15.70 -6.02 -4.72
CA LEU A 113 15.65 -5.22 -3.49
C LEU A 113 16.60 -4.02 -3.59
N PRO A 114 16.30 -2.89 -2.93
CA PRO A 114 17.23 -1.76 -2.86
C PRO A 114 18.54 -2.19 -2.19
N PRO A 115 19.71 -1.78 -2.71
CA PRO A 115 21.01 -2.21 -2.17
C PRO A 115 21.32 -1.59 -0.79
N ALA A 116 20.76 -0.41 -0.51
CA ALA A 116 20.85 0.31 0.75
C ALA A 116 19.70 1.34 0.84
N PRO A 117 19.37 1.85 2.04
CA PRO A 117 19.82 1.37 3.35
C PRO A 117 19.15 0.03 3.73
N ALA A 118 19.66 -0.62 4.78
CA ALA A 118 18.94 -1.71 5.43
C ALA A 118 17.60 -1.19 6.00
N VAL A 119 16.54 -1.98 5.82
CA VAL A 119 15.17 -1.67 6.23
C VAL A 119 14.58 -2.83 7.02
N ASP A 120 13.60 -2.55 7.88
CA ASP A 120 12.90 -3.54 8.68
C ASP A 120 11.73 -4.16 7.89
N VAL A 121 11.05 -3.33 7.10
CA VAL A 121 9.85 -3.70 6.35
C VAL A 121 9.96 -3.20 4.91
N PHE A 122 9.60 -4.05 3.95
CA PHE A 122 9.53 -3.74 2.53
C PHE A 122 8.11 -3.96 2.02
N LEU A 123 7.47 -2.89 1.56
CA LEU A 123 6.07 -2.87 1.14
C LEU A 123 5.97 -2.55 -0.35
N TYR A 124 5.20 -3.35 -1.09
CA TYR A 124 4.93 -3.13 -2.50
C TYR A 124 3.56 -3.65 -2.97
N GLY A 125 3.20 -3.38 -4.23
CA GLY A 125 1.99 -3.81 -4.92
C GLY A 125 2.30 -4.37 -6.30
N HIS A 126 1.68 -3.82 -7.37
CA HIS A 126 1.97 -4.05 -8.80
C HIS A 126 1.55 -5.41 -9.36
N THR A 127 1.85 -6.50 -8.64
CA THR A 127 1.62 -7.87 -9.13
C THR A 127 0.17 -8.31 -8.95
N HIS A 128 -0.56 -7.65 -8.05
CA HIS A 128 -1.89 -8.02 -7.55
C HIS A 128 -1.94 -9.41 -6.88
N LEU A 129 -0.78 -9.93 -6.47
CA LEU A 129 -0.61 -11.20 -5.77
C LEU A 129 -0.14 -10.86 -4.36
N TRP A 130 -1.07 -10.85 -3.40
CA TRP A 130 -0.69 -10.54 -2.03
C TRP A 130 0.27 -11.61 -1.48
N THR A 131 1.24 -11.16 -0.69
CA THR A 131 2.20 -12.02 0.01
C THR A 131 2.56 -11.37 1.34
N LEU A 132 2.86 -12.20 2.34
CA LEU A 132 3.44 -11.76 3.59
C LEU A 132 4.57 -12.72 3.97
N ARG A 133 5.77 -12.19 4.19
CA ARG A 133 6.95 -12.97 4.58
C ARG A 133 7.62 -12.35 5.80
N PRO A 134 8.00 -13.15 6.80
CA PRO A 134 8.72 -12.65 7.96
C PRO A 134 10.13 -12.17 7.57
N ALA A 135 10.71 -11.32 8.41
CA ALA A 135 12.12 -10.98 8.32
C ALA A 135 13.00 -12.23 8.57
N GLY A 136 14.15 -12.31 7.92
CA GLY A 136 15.05 -13.46 8.07
C GLY A 136 16.27 -13.41 7.17
N ASN A 137 17.37 -14.07 7.58
CA ASN A 137 18.62 -14.13 6.81
C ASN A 137 19.16 -12.75 6.37
N GLY A 138 19.03 -11.74 7.23
CA GLY A 138 19.44 -10.37 6.95
C GLY A 138 18.53 -9.60 5.98
N ARG A 139 17.33 -10.11 5.69
CA ARG A 139 16.32 -9.47 4.83
C ARG A 139 15.16 -8.90 5.65
N PRO A 140 14.52 -7.82 5.17
CA PRO A 140 13.34 -7.25 5.81
C PRO A 140 12.14 -8.21 5.79
N ALA A 141 11.15 -7.94 6.63
CA ALA A 141 9.81 -8.48 6.40
C ALA A 141 9.25 -7.89 5.09
N VAL A 142 8.59 -8.71 4.29
CA VAL A 142 8.08 -8.31 2.97
C VAL A 142 6.56 -8.45 2.95
N CYS A 143 5.87 -7.45 2.41
CA CYS A 143 4.46 -7.56 2.11
C CYS A 143 4.15 -7.00 0.72
N ASN A 144 3.56 -7.84 -0.13
CA ASN A 144 2.74 -7.37 -1.24
C ASN A 144 1.31 -7.25 -0.74
N CYS A 145 0.70 -6.06 -0.75
CA CYS A 145 -0.65 -5.89 -0.23
C CYS A 145 -1.76 -6.41 -1.17
N GLY A 146 -1.40 -6.89 -2.37
CA GLY A 146 -2.35 -7.31 -3.39
C GLY A 146 -3.08 -6.14 -4.03
N SER A 147 -4.27 -6.41 -4.55
CA SER A 147 -5.16 -5.39 -5.12
C SER A 147 -6.57 -5.57 -4.55
N PRO A 148 -7.26 -4.49 -4.14
CA PRO A 148 -8.67 -4.53 -3.78
C PRO A 148 -9.58 -4.60 -5.03
N THR A 149 -9.03 -4.29 -6.21
CA THR A 149 -9.81 -4.11 -7.45
C THR A 149 -9.61 -5.26 -8.43
N PHE A 150 -8.37 -5.71 -8.64
CA PHE A 150 -8.01 -6.73 -9.63
C PHE A 150 -7.14 -7.84 -9.04
N PRO A 151 -7.56 -8.58 -8.00
CA PRO A 151 -6.75 -9.65 -7.43
C PRO A 151 -6.44 -10.72 -8.48
N LYS A 152 -5.22 -11.28 -8.43
CA LYS A 152 -4.75 -12.32 -9.36
C LYS A 152 -4.47 -13.63 -8.62
N GLY A 153 -4.26 -14.72 -9.39
CA GLY A 153 -3.87 -16.02 -8.84
C GLY A 153 -4.98 -16.75 -8.08
N GLY A 154 -6.26 -16.39 -8.32
CA GLY A 154 -7.40 -16.94 -7.57
C GLY A 154 -7.53 -16.37 -6.16
N ASN A 155 -6.78 -15.33 -5.82
CA ASN A 155 -6.84 -14.67 -4.52
C ASN A 155 -8.11 -13.81 -4.37
N VAL A 156 -8.47 -13.57 -3.11
CA VAL A 156 -9.46 -12.56 -2.74
C VAL A 156 -8.84 -11.15 -2.83
N PRO A 157 -9.66 -10.09 -2.99
CA PRO A 157 -9.17 -8.73 -2.92
C PRO A 157 -8.67 -8.41 -1.51
N THR A 158 -7.60 -7.63 -1.41
CA THR A 158 -6.85 -7.45 -0.16
C THR A 158 -6.31 -6.03 0.01
N PHE A 159 -6.00 -5.70 1.25
CA PHE A 159 -5.19 -4.56 1.67
C PHE A 159 -4.33 -4.98 2.86
N ALA A 160 -3.43 -4.12 3.34
CA ALA A 160 -2.59 -4.43 4.50
C ALA A 160 -2.67 -3.36 5.59
N THR A 161 -2.29 -3.72 6.81
CA THR A 161 -2.24 -2.82 7.96
C THR A 161 -0.98 -3.08 8.77
N LEU A 162 -0.36 -2.04 9.30
CA LEU A 162 0.77 -2.14 10.21
C LEU A 162 0.48 -1.33 11.47
N ASP A 163 0.30 -2.01 12.58
CA ASP A 163 0.08 -1.40 13.88
C ASP A 163 0.66 -2.30 14.98
N ASP A 164 1.22 -1.69 16.04
CA ASP A 164 1.83 -2.41 17.16
C ASP A 164 2.88 -3.46 16.72
N GLY A 165 3.68 -3.11 15.69
CA GLY A 165 4.69 -3.99 15.12
C GLY A 165 4.15 -5.25 14.44
N ARG A 166 2.84 -5.31 14.17
CA ARG A 166 2.19 -6.41 13.46
C ARG A 166 1.77 -5.97 12.08
N LEU A 167 2.38 -6.58 11.07
CA LEU A 167 2.01 -6.42 9.67
C LEU A 167 0.98 -7.48 9.31
N ARG A 168 -0.16 -7.06 8.77
CA ARG A 168 -1.30 -7.94 8.50
C ARG A 168 -1.78 -7.74 7.07
N VAL A 169 -2.03 -8.84 6.37
CA VAL A 169 -2.82 -8.81 5.14
C VAL A 169 -4.26 -9.11 5.49
N ARG A 170 -5.18 -8.28 5.01
CA ARG A 170 -6.60 -8.33 5.32
C ARG A 170 -7.41 -8.50 4.05
N ARG A 171 -8.47 -9.31 4.14
CA ARG A 171 -9.46 -9.44 3.08
C ARG A 171 -10.29 -8.17 2.99
N PHE A 172 -10.56 -7.75 1.76
CA PHE A 172 -11.58 -6.78 1.44
C PHE A 172 -12.95 -7.48 1.20
N PRO A 173 -14.09 -6.90 1.59
CA PRO A 173 -14.24 -5.61 2.28
C PRO A 173 -14.32 -5.71 3.82
N ASP A 174 -14.32 -6.92 4.38
CA ASP A 174 -14.64 -7.15 5.81
C ASP A 174 -13.45 -6.99 6.78
N GLY A 175 -12.23 -6.82 6.27
CA GLY A 175 -11.04 -6.64 7.08
C GLY A 175 -10.56 -7.91 7.80
N GLN A 176 -11.07 -9.10 7.44
CA GLN A 176 -10.62 -10.37 8.04
C GLN A 176 -9.12 -10.53 7.83
N ILE A 177 -8.37 -10.81 8.90
CA ILE A 177 -6.94 -11.10 8.82
C ILE A 177 -6.75 -12.44 8.10
N LEU A 178 -6.00 -12.41 6.99
CA LEU A 178 -5.62 -13.59 6.22
C LEU A 178 -4.24 -14.11 6.63
N ALA A 179 -3.32 -13.19 6.95
CA ALA A 179 -1.99 -13.48 7.43
C ALA A 179 -1.49 -12.34 8.33
N GLU A 180 -0.61 -12.66 9.28
CA GLU A 180 -0.02 -11.71 10.22
C GLU A 180 1.42 -12.09 10.55
N GLU A 181 2.30 -11.10 10.63
CA GLU A 181 3.69 -11.26 11.05
C GLU A 181 4.11 -10.16 12.04
N SER A 182 4.97 -10.52 12.99
CA SER A 182 5.64 -9.55 13.86
C SER A 182 6.90 -9.03 13.15
N VAL A 183 6.92 -7.74 12.82
CA VAL A 183 7.97 -7.16 11.95
C VAL A 183 8.97 -6.26 12.67
N PHE A 184 8.69 -5.92 13.93
CA PHE A 184 9.54 -5.08 14.75
C PHE A 184 10.10 -5.88 15.93
N LEU A 185 11.35 -6.30 15.82
CA LEU A 185 12.11 -6.86 16.94
C LEU A 185 12.48 -5.70 17.87
N SER A 186 12.18 -5.79 19.16
CA SER A 186 12.30 -4.76 20.22
C SER A 186 13.12 -3.51 19.85
N CYS A 187 12.51 -2.33 19.87
CA CYS A 187 13.25 -1.09 19.69
C CYS A 187 14.15 -0.94 20.93
N PRO A 188 15.48 -0.79 20.80
CA PRO A 188 16.29 -0.43 21.93
C PRO A 188 15.78 0.93 22.44
N LEU A 189 15.14 0.92 23.61
CA LEU A 189 14.85 2.15 24.34
C LEU A 189 16.20 2.79 24.66
N PHE A 190 16.42 4.00 24.18
CA PHE A 190 17.56 4.82 24.58
C PHE A 190 17.45 5.21 26.05
#